data_AF-D7L400-F1
#
_entry.id   AF-D7L400-F1
#
_cell.length_a   1.000
_cell.length_b   1.000
_cell.length_c   1.000
_cell.angle_alpha   90.00
_cell.angle_beta   90.00
_cell.angle_gamma   90.00
#
_symmetry.space_group_name_H-M   'P 1'
#
loop_
_entity.id
_entity.type
_entity.pdbx_description
1 polymer ?
#
loop_
_entity_poly.entity_id
_entity_poly.type
_entity_poly.pdbx_seq_one_letter_code
_entity_poly.pdbx_strand_id
1 'polypeptide(L)'
;MATIVQCLSSCATLESQFKVLSLKGISSSSSFSNRRGGASATLSSSLSFSQSVSQCVAFSSGNLWVQKPTRQLIVCEAAAPTKKADSAAKRARQAEKRRIYNKSKKSEARTRMKKVLEALEGLKKKTDAQPDEIVTVEKLIGEAYSAIDKAVKVKALHKNTGARRKSRLARRKKAVEIHHGWYVPDAVASEAVTMAA
;
A
#
# COMPACT_ATOMS: atom_id res chain seq x y z
N MET A 1 4.40 -23.99 -59.42
CA MET A 1 3.27 -24.69 -58.78
C MET A 1 3.55 -24.76 -57.28
N ALA A 2 3.15 -23.74 -56.53
CA ALA A 2 3.41 -23.62 -55.09
C ALA A 2 2.19 -24.12 -54.32
N THR A 3 2.35 -25.15 -53.50
CA THR A 3 1.28 -25.75 -52.70
C THR A 3 1.19 -25.08 -51.33
N ILE A 4 -0.01 -24.58 -51.03
CA ILE A 4 -0.38 -23.87 -49.81
C ILE A 4 -0.64 -24.90 -48.72
N VAL A 5 0.11 -24.83 -47.61
CA VAL A 5 -0.12 -25.64 -46.41
C VAL A 5 -1.25 -24.99 -45.60
N GLN A 6 -2.44 -25.56 -45.66
CA GLN A 6 -3.58 -25.18 -44.82
C GLN A 6 -3.46 -25.85 -43.45
N CYS A 7 -3.24 -25.06 -42.41
CA CYS A 7 -3.19 -25.50 -41.02
C CYS A 7 -4.61 -25.42 -40.42
N LEU A 8 -5.29 -26.56 -40.32
CA LEU A 8 -6.57 -26.72 -39.63
C LEU A 8 -6.32 -26.81 -38.12
N SER A 9 -6.43 -25.68 -37.41
CA SER A 9 -6.49 -25.66 -35.95
C SER A 9 -7.95 -25.64 -35.51
N SER A 10 -8.44 -26.77 -34.99
CA SER A 10 -9.76 -26.91 -34.39
C SER A 10 -9.86 -26.04 -33.12
N CYS A 11 -10.71 -25.02 -33.16
CA CYS A 11 -11.08 -24.24 -31.98
C CYS A 11 -12.13 -25.04 -31.18
N ALA A 12 -11.70 -25.76 -30.15
CA ALA A 12 -12.60 -26.35 -29.17
C ALA A 12 -13.18 -25.25 -28.27
N THR A 13 -14.46 -24.93 -28.46
CA THR A 13 -15.27 -24.10 -27.56
C THR A 13 -15.64 -24.90 -26.32
N LEU A 14 -15.03 -24.59 -25.17
CA LEU A 14 -15.46 -25.09 -23.86
C LEU A 14 -16.52 -24.15 -23.28
N GLU A 15 -17.77 -24.59 -23.30
CA GLU A 15 -18.85 -24.01 -22.50
C GLU A 15 -18.64 -24.35 -21.02
N SER A 16 -18.25 -23.37 -20.20
CA SER A 16 -18.21 -23.54 -18.75
C SER A 16 -19.55 -23.13 -18.14
N GLN A 17 -20.36 -24.10 -17.73
CA GLN A 17 -21.52 -23.85 -16.87
C GLN A 17 -21.06 -23.55 -15.45
N PHE A 18 -21.29 -22.33 -14.97
CA PHE A 18 -21.09 -21.97 -13.57
C PHE A 18 -22.26 -22.51 -12.73
N LYS A 19 -22.03 -23.63 -12.02
CA LYS A 19 -22.90 -24.07 -10.92
C LYS A 19 -22.63 -23.22 -9.69
N VAL A 20 -23.65 -22.49 -9.24
CA VAL A 20 -23.68 -21.73 -7.98
C VAL A 20 -23.63 -22.72 -6.81
N LEU A 21 -22.51 -22.77 -6.09
CA LEU A 21 -22.39 -23.52 -4.83
C LEU A 21 -22.92 -22.66 -3.68
N SER A 22 -24.07 -23.07 -3.15
CA SER A 22 -24.66 -22.58 -1.91
C SER A 22 -23.91 -23.16 -0.71
N LEU A 23 -23.25 -22.31 0.08
CA LEU A 23 -22.60 -22.73 1.31
C LEU A 23 -23.59 -22.58 2.48
N LYS A 24 -24.12 -23.72 2.93
CA LYS A 24 -24.72 -23.89 4.25
C LYS A 24 -23.61 -23.79 5.30
N GLY A 25 -23.57 -22.70 6.06
CA GLY A 25 -22.70 -22.53 7.21
C GLY A 25 -23.17 -23.38 8.38
N ILE A 26 -22.35 -24.34 8.80
CA ILE A 26 -22.50 -25.06 10.07
C ILE A 26 -21.66 -24.35 11.12
N SER A 27 -22.33 -24.01 12.22
CA SER A 27 -21.80 -23.37 13.41
C SER A 27 -20.92 -24.32 14.22
N SER A 28 -19.77 -23.84 14.70
CA SER A 28 -19.19 -24.29 15.98
C SER A 28 -18.38 -23.15 16.61
N SER A 29 -18.50 -23.08 17.92
CA SER A 29 -18.35 -21.94 18.82
C SER A 29 -16.93 -21.71 19.32
N SER A 30 -16.54 -20.44 19.51
CA SER A 30 -15.69 -20.04 20.64
C SER A 30 -16.16 -18.68 21.17
N SER A 31 -16.63 -18.70 22.42
CA SER A 31 -17.27 -17.60 23.12
C SER A 31 -16.22 -16.77 23.86
N PHE A 32 -16.12 -15.47 23.55
CA PHE A 32 -15.56 -14.49 24.47
C PHE A 32 -16.65 -13.48 24.84
N SER A 33 -16.89 -13.42 26.14
CA SER A 33 -17.96 -12.71 26.82
C SER A 33 -17.76 -11.18 26.80
N ASN A 34 -18.77 -10.44 26.36
CA ASN A 34 -19.05 -9.11 26.89
C ASN A 34 -20.46 -9.09 27.45
N ARG A 35 -20.55 -8.77 28.74
CA ARG A 35 -21.78 -8.80 29.52
C ARG A 35 -22.72 -7.68 29.08
N ARG A 36 -23.96 -8.13 28.91
CA ARG A 36 -25.25 -7.44 28.94
C ARG A 36 -25.33 -6.26 29.90
N GLY A 37 -26.19 -5.31 29.53
CA GLY A 37 -26.87 -4.45 30.50
C GLY A 37 -27.71 -3.37 29.83
N GLY A 38 -28.75 -3.76 29.08
CA GLY A 38 -29.79 -2.82 28.67
C GLY A 38 -30.88 -2.74 29.75
N ALA A 39 -31.37 -1.54 30.04
CA ALA A 39 -32.75 -1.32 30.45
C ALA A 39 -33.15 0.14 30.18
N SER A 40 -34.23 0.27 29.42
CA SER A 40 -35.05 1.45 29.21
C SER A 40 -35.73 1.89 30.50
N ALA A 41 -35.77 3.19 30.79
CA ALA A 41 -36.97 3.90 31.26
C ALA A 41 -36.67 5.39 31.46
N THR A 42 -37.51 6.19 30.85
CA THR A 42 -37.71 7.63 31.02
C THR A 42 -37.97 8.02 32.47
N LEU A 43 -37.20 8.96 33.04
CA LEU A 43 -37.67 9.89 34.08
C LEU A 43 -36.88 11.22 34.03
N SER A 44 -37.64 12.28 33.79
CA SER A 44 -37.48 13.68 34.24
C SER A 44 -36.17 14.13 34.91
N SER A 45 -35.56 15.19 34.36
CA SER A 45 -35.12 16.33 35.19
C SER A 45 -35.08 17.61 34.36
N SER A 46 -35.94 18.53 34.77
CA SER A 46 -36.10 19.92 34.37
C SER A 46 -34.81 20.73 34.45
N LEU A 47 -34.53 21.55 33.43
CA LEU A 47 -33.94 22.87 33.65
C LEU A 47 -34.65 23.90 32.75
N SER A 48 -35.48 24.67 33.42
CA SER A 48 -36.27 25.78 32.95
C SER A 48 -35.37 26.99 32.66
N PHE A 49 -35.57 27.64 31.52
CA PHE A 49 -35.51 29.10 31.50
C PHE A 49 -36.54 29.63 30.50
N SER A 50 -37.59 30.22 31.06
CA SER A 50 -38.67 30.90 30.37
C SER A 50 -38.17 32.21 29.76
N GLN A 51 -38.74 32.60 28.62
CA GLN A 51 -39.41 33.89 28.50
C GLN A 51 -40.36 33.91 27.30
N SER A 52 -41.61 34.19 27.62
CA SER A 52 -42.78 34.27 26.75
C SER A 52 -42.87 35.64 26.07
N VAL A 53 -43.18 35.69 24.78
CA VAL A 53 -44.05 36.69 24.10
C VAL A 53 -44.42 36.05 22.72
N SER A 54 -45.59 35.43 22.55
CA SER A 54 -46.84 36.03 22.04
C SER A 54 -46.75 36.57 20.60
N GLN A 55 -47.18 35.77 19.62
CA GLN A 55 -48.33 36.04 18.75
C GLN A 55 -48.39 35.05 17.58
N CYS A 56 -49.41 34.20 17.61
CA CYS A 56 -49.87 33.44 16.46
C CYS A 56 -50.69 34.37 15.56
N VAL A 57 -50.30 34.47 14.29
CA VAL A 57 -51.19 34.92 13.22
C VAL A 57 -51.16 33.85 12.14
N ALA A 58 -52.28 33.15 12.04
CA ALA A 58 -52.59 32.25 10.94
C ALA A 58 -52.79 33.10 9.67
N PHE A 59 -52.04 32.80 8.61
CA PHE A 59 -52.40 33.28 7.27
C PHE A 59 -52.82 32.11 6.38
N SER A 60 -54.07 32.26 5.97
CA SER A 60 -54.88 31.50 5.04
C SER A 60 -54.14 30.81 3.88
N SER A 61 -54.60 29.59 3.63
CA SER A 61 -54.46 28.83 2.39
C SER A 61 -54.63 29.67 1.12
N GLY A 62 -53.66 29.56 0.21
CA GLY A 62 -53.74 30.18 -1.11
C GLY A 62 -52.57 29.80 -2.04
N ASN A 63 -52.37 28.52 -2.32
CA ASN A 63 -51.44 28.10 -3.38
C ASN A 63 -52.16 28.14 -4.74
N LEU A 64 -52.15 29.29 -5.41
CA LEU A 64 -52.51 29.40 -6.83
C LEU A 64 -51.34 28.88 -7.68
N TRP A 65 -51.42 27.61 -8.09
CA TRP A 65 -50.51 27.03 -9.07
C TRP A 65 -50.89 27.54 -10.47
N VAL A 66 -50.26 28.62 -10.92
CA VAL A 66 -50.29 28.99 -12.34
C VAL A 66 -49.38 28.04 -13.10
N GLN A 67 -49.96 27.03 -13.76
CA GLN A 67 -49.23 26.22 -14.73
C GLN A 67 -48.95 27.06 -15.98
N LYS A 68 -47.71 27.51 -16.13
CA LYS A 68 -47.23 28.12 -17.39
C LYS A 68 -46.98 26.99 -18.40
N PRO A 69 -47.51 27.06 -19.63
CA PRO A 69 -47.20 26.06 -20.64
C PRO A 69 -45.72 26.19 -21.03
N THR A 70 -44.94 25.14 -20.78
CA THR A 70 -43.56 25.04 -21.25
C THR A 70 -43.58 24.86 -22.76
N ARG A 71 -43.36 25.94 -23.51
CA ARG A 71 -43.00 25.85 -24.93
C ARG A 71 -41.61 25.20 -25.00
N GLN A 72 -41.56 23.89 -25.27
CA GLN A 72 -40.31 23.21 -25.61
C GLN A 72 -39.92 23.63 -27.03
N LEU A 73 -39.01 24.61 -27.13
CA LEU A 73 -38.23 24.80 -28.33
C LEU A 73 -37.15 23.73 -28.34
N ILE A 74 -37.32 22.69 -29.15
CA ILE A 74 -36.27 21.72 -29.43
C ILE A 74 -35.28 22.41 -30.37
N VAL A 75 -34.31 23.11 -29.79
CA VAL A 75 -33.09 23.50 -30.50
C VAL A 75 -32.20 22.26 -30.52
N CYS A 76 -32.02 21.66 -31.70
CA CYS A 76 -30.96 20.69 -31.94
C CYS A 76 -29.62 21.43 -31.93
N GLU A 77 -29.11 21.74 -30.74
CA GLU A 77 -27.73 22.14 -30.56
C GLU A 77 -26.91 20.86 -30.43
N ALA A 78 -26.03 20.61 -31.39
CA ALA A 78 -25.05 19.53 -31.32
C ALA A 78 -24.16 19.78 -30.09
N ALA A 79 -24.58 19.26 -28.95
CA ALA A 79 -23.94 19.46 -27.67
C ALA A 79 -22.55 18.82 -27.73
N ALA A 80 -21.52 19.64 -27.94
CA ALA A 80 -20.14 19.26 -27.68
C ALA A 80 -20.08 18.57 -26.30
N PRO A 81 -19.35 17.45 -26.14
CA PRO A 81 -19.33 16.75 -24.86
C PRO A 81 -18.66 17.65 -23.83
N THR A 82 -19.47 18.39 -23.08
CA THR A 82 -19.05 19.18 -21.93
C THR A 82 -18.68 18.20 -20.83
N LYS A 83 -17.46 17.64 -20.93
CA LYS A 83 -16.93 16.69 -19.95
C LYS A 83 -16.90 17.39 -18.59
N LYS A 84 -17.86 17.04 -17.75
CA LYS A 84 -17.90 17.48 -16.34
C LYS A 84 -16.62 17.01 -15.65
N ALA A 85 -16.14 17.80 -14.70
CA ALA A 85 -14.91 17.48 -13.97
C ALA A 85 -15.09 16.20 -13.13
N ASP A 86 -14.69 15.06 -13.69
CA ASP A 86 -14.73 13.79 -12.98
C ASP A 86 -13.51 13.64 -12.06
N SER A 87 -13.77 13.78 -10.77
CA SER A 87 -12.78 13.61 -9.72
C SER A 87 -12.20 12.18 -9.68
N ALA A 88 -12.99 11.16 -10.05
CA ALA A 88 -12.55 9.77 -10.08
C ALA A 88 -11.54 9.54 -11.20
N ALA A 89 -11.86 9.96 -12.44
CA ALA A 89 -10.93 9.90 -13.56
C ALA A 89 -9.63 10.70 -13.32
N LYS A 90 -9.69 11.82 -12.58
CA LYS A 90 -8.49 12.56 -12.17
C LYS A 90 -7.63 11.76 -11.19
N ARG A 91 -8.24 11.13 -10.18
CA ARG A 91 -7.51 10.30 -9.19
C ARG A 91 -6.86 9.08 -9.85
N ALA A 92 -7.54 8.43 -10.79
CA ALA A 92 -6.99 7.32 -11.58
C ALA A 92 -5.70 7.73 -12.32
N ARG A 93 -5.74 8.82 -13.09
CA ARG A 93 -4.57 9.36 -13.81
C ARG A 93 -3.41 9.73 -12.87
N GLN A 94 -3.71 10.33 -11.73
CA GLN A 94 -2.68 10.67 -10.73
C GLN A 94 -2.07 9.41 -10.09
N ALA A 95 -2.88 8.41 -9.80
CA ALA A 95 -2.43 7.14 -9.23
C ALA A 95 -1.49 6.41 -10.19
N GLU A 96 -1.81 6.35 -11.48
CA GLU A 96 -0.94 5.74 -12.51
C GLU A 96 0.42 6.43 -12.59
N LYS A 97 0.44 7.77 -12.67
CA LYS A 97 1.68 8.55 -12.68
C LYS A 97 2.54 8.28 -11.44
N ARG A 98 1.92 8.30 -10.24
CA ARG A 98 2.60 7.99 -8.98
C ARG A 98 3.06 6.54 -8.91
N ARG A 99 2.28 5.59 -9.45
CA ARG A 99 2.61 4.16 -9.48
C ARG A 99 3.89 3.93 -10.27
N ILE A 100 4.00 4.50 -11.47
CA ILE A 100 5.17 4.34 -12.35
C ILE A 100 6.42 4.91 -11.66
N TYR A 101 6.34 6.12 -11.11
CA TYR A 101 7.45 6.76 -10.41
C TYR A 101 7.88 5.98 -9.14
N ASN A 102 6.92 5.59 -8.30
CA ASN A 102 7.24 4.85 -7.08
C ASN A 102 7.75 3.44 -7.38
N LYS A 103 7.28 2.81 -8.46
CA LYS A 103 7.76 1.51 -8.93
C LYS A 103 9.26 1.60 -9.25
N SER A 104 9.69 2.59 -10.03
CA SER A 104 11.10 2.74 -10.40
C SER A 104 12.01 2.96 -9.19
N LYS A 105 11.61 3.83 -8.25
CA LYS A 105 12.38 4.07 -7.01
C LYS A 105 12.45 2.85 -6.10
N LYS A 106 11.35 2.10 -5.98
CA LYS A 106 11.33 0.85 -5.19
C LYS A 106 12.18 -0.23 -5.85
N SER A 107 12.13 -0.38 -7.18
CA SER A 107 12.93 -1.38 -7.89
C SER A 107 14.41 -1.03 -7.86
N GLU A 108 14.78 0.24 -8.06
CA GLU A 108 16.17 0.72 -7.98
C GLU A 108 16.81 0.32 -6.65
N ALA A 109 16.18 0.67 -5.52
CA ALA A 109 16.66 0.29 -4.20
C ALA A 109 16.74 -1.24 -4.02
N ARG A 110 15.75 -2.00 -4.52
CA ARG A 110 15.72 -3.47 -4.40
C ARG A 110 16.85 -4.13 -5.20
N THR A 111 17.14 -3.63 -6.41
CA THR A 111 18.20 -4.13 -7.27
C THR A 111 19.58 -3.84 -6.69
N ARG A 112 19.85 -2.61 -6.22
CA ARG A 112 21.14 -2.28 -5.58
C ARG A 112 21.37 -3.12 -4.32
N MET A 113 20.34 -3.30 -3.50
CA MET A 113 20.42 -4.20 -2.35
C MET A 113 20.71 -5.66 -2.73
N LYS A 114 20.10 -6.16 -3.82
CA LYS A 114 20.33 -7.53 -4.30
C LYS A 114 21.80 -7.73 -4.70
N LYS A 115 22.38 -6.79 -5.45
CA LYS A 115 23.80 -6.81 -5.83
C LYS A 115 24.74 -6.90 -4.62
N VAL A 116 24.46 -6.12 -3.57
CA VAL A 116 25.25 -6.18 -2.33
C VAL A 116 25.14 -7.55 -1.66
N LEU A 117 23.93 -8.11 -1.59
CA LEU A 117 23.73 -9.42 -0.97
C LEU A 117 24.43 -10.55 -1.74
N GLU A 118 24.37 -10.52 -3.07
CA GLU A 118 25.07 -11.49 -3.92
C GLU A 118 26.59 -11.41 -3.73
N ALA A 119 27.15 -10.19 -3.67
CA ALA A 119 28.57 -9.98 -3.41
C ALA A 119 28.99 -10.49 -2.03
N LEU A 120 28.20 -10.20 -0.98
CA LEU A 120 28.45 -10.67 0.38
C LEU A 120 28.32 -12.21 0.48
N GLU A 121 27.37 -12.82 -0.21
CA GLU A 121 27.20 -14.28 -0.23
C GLU A 121 28.35 -14.99 -0.96
N GLY A 122 28.87 -14.39 -2.03
CA GLY A 122 30.09 -14.86 -2.69
C GLY A 122 31.30 -14.81 -1.76
N LEU A 123 31.47 -13.70 -1.04
CA LEU A 123 32.56 -13.52 -0.07
C LEU A 123 32.52 -14.49 1.10
N LYS A 124 31.34 -14.87 1.58
CA LYS A 124 31.23 -15.87 2.66
C LYS A 124 31.71 -17.26 2.26
N LYS A 125 31.58 -17.62 0.99
CA LYS A 125 31.91 -18.96 0.48
C LYS A 125 33.38 -19.11 0.13
N LYS A 126 34.05 -18.00 -0.22
CA LYS A 126 35.49 -17.98 -0.47
C LYS A 126 36.24 -17.98 0.86
N THR A 127 37.20 -18.88 1.02
CA THR A 127 38.09 -18.95 2.19
C THR A 127 39.23 -17.93 2.13
N ASP A 128 39.65 -17.54 0.93
CA ASP A 128 40.84 -16.69 0.71
C ASP A 128 40.41 -15.25 0.36
N ALA A 129 39.66 -14.61 1.26
CA ALA A 129 39.14 -13.27 1.01
C ALA A 129 40.27 -12.22 1.10
N GLN A 130 40.54 -11.53 0.00
CA GLN A 130 41.46 -10.39 -0.04
C GLN A 130 40.76 -9.11 0.46
N PRO A 131 41.48 -8.19 1.14
CA PRO A 131 40.92 -6.93 1.64
C PRO A 131 40.36 -6.05 0.51
N ASP A 132 40.90 -6.18 -0.70
CA ASP A 132 40.44 -5.44 -1.88
C ASP A 132 38.98 -5.73 -2.25
N GLU A 133 38.51 -6.97 -2.03
CA GLU A 133 37.12 -7.34 -2.32
C GLU A 133 36.14 -6.60 -1.37
N ILE A 134 36.55 -6.32 -0.13
CA ILE A 134 35.74 -5.57 0.84
C ILE A 134 35.50 -4.14 0.34
N VAL A 135 36.54 -3.48 -0.17
CA VAL A 135 36.46 -2.10 -0.68
C VAL A 135 35.45 -2.01 -1.82
N THR A 136 35.39 -3.02 -2.69
CA THR A 136 34.37 -3.06 -3.75
C THR A 136 32.95 -3.18 -3.19
N VAL A 137 32.76 -4.00 -2.15
CA VAL A 137 31.45 -4.16 -1.49
C VAL A 137 31.03 -2.89 -0.77
N GLU A 138 31.96 -2.16 -0.16
CA GLU A 138 31.66 -0.87 0.49
C GLU A 138 31.19 0.17 -0.51
N LYS A 139 31.79 0.23 -1.70
CA LYS A 139 31.29 1.07 -2.81
C LYS A 139 29.85 0.71 -3.17
N LEU A 140 29.54 -0.59 -3.32
CA LEU A 140 28.17 -1.06 -3.60
C LEU A 140 27.20 -0.74 -2.46
N ILE A 141 27.64 -0.79 -1.20
CA ILE A 141 26.83 -0.40 -0.03
C ILE A 141 26.53 1.10 -0.08
N GLY A 142 27.52 1.95 -0.40
CA GLY A 142 27.33 3.39 -0.57
C GLY A 142 26.28 3.73 -1.63
N GLU A 143 26.32 3.03 -2.77
CA GLU A 143 25.30 3.15 -3.81
C GLU A 143 23.92 2.71 -3.32
N ALA A 144 23.84 1.59 -2.60
CA ALA A 144 22.59 1.06 -2.07
C ALA A 144 21.97 2.02 -1.04
N TYR A 145 22.77 2.61 -0.14
CA TYR A 145 22.31 3.62 0.81
C TYR A 145 21.81 4.87 0.10
N SER A 146 22.54 5.34 -0.90
CA SER A 146 22.12 6.48 -1.73
C SER A 146 20.77 6.22 -2.41
N ALA A 147 20.55 5.02 -2.97
CA ALA A 147 19.27 4.66 -3.58
C ALA A 147 18.13 4.54 -2.55
N ILE A 148 18.40 3.98 -1.36
CA ILE A 148 17.42 3.87 -0.27
C ILE A 148 16.99 5.26 0.19
N ASP A 149 17.93 6.18 0.41
CA ASP A 149 17.65 7.51 0.92
C ASP A 149 16.92 8.39 -0.10
N LYS A 150 17.27 8.26 -1.38
CA LYS A 150 16.50 8.87 -2.48
C LYS A 150 15.06 8.37 -2.49
N ALA A 151 14.83 7.07 -2.26
CA ALA A 151 13.48 6.51 -2.18
C ALA A 151 12.70 6.98 -0.92
N VAL A 152 13.39 7.22 0.19
CA VAL A 152 12.79 7.78 1.42
C VAL A 152 12.45 9.26 1.23
N LYS A 153 13.34 10.05 0.62
CA LYS A 153 13.12 11.48 0.33
C LYS A 153 11.86 11.70 -0.49
N VAL A 154 11.62 10.87 -1.50
CA VAL A 154 10.43 10.95 -2.36
C VAL A 154 9.21 10.22 -1.75
N LYS A 155 9.30 9.75 -0.51
CA LYS A 155 8.22 9.04 0.22
C LYS A 155 7.73 7.77 -0.49
N ALA A 156 8.53 7.21 -1.40
CA ALA A 156 8.26 5.89 -1.98
C ALA A 156 8.46 4.78 -0.92
N LEU A 157 9.35 5.02 0.05
CA LEU A 157 9.56 4.22 1.25
C LEU A 157 9.36 5.09 2.50
N HIS A 158 8.81 4.51 3.55
CA HIS A 158 8.76 5.16 4.87
C HIS A 158 10.15 5.14 5.54
N LYS A 159 10.46 6.14 6.37
CA LYS A 159 11.74 6.29 7.08
C LYS A 159 12.17 5.02 7.83
N ASN A 160 11.24 4.38 8.54
CA ASN A 160 11.53 3.14 9.28
C ASN A 160 11.85 1.98 8.33
N THR A 161 11.20 1.93 7.16
CA THR A 161 11.49 0.91 6.15
C THR A 161 12.88 1.12 5.54
N GLY A 162 13.28 2.37 5.31
CA GLY A 162 14.65 2.70 4.90
C GLY A 162 15.67 2.27 5.96
N ALA A 163 15.44 2.65 7.22
CA ALA A 163 16.31 2.29 8.35
C ALA A 163 16.47 0.77 8.51
N ARG A 164 15.37 0.00 8.44
CA ARG A 164 15.43 -1.48 8.48
C ARG A 164 16.27 -2.07 7.34
N ARG A 165 16.18 -1.50 6.14
CA ARG A 165 16.97 -1.96 4.98
C ARG A 165 18.46 -1.69 5.16
N LYS A 166 18.82 -0.50 5.65
CA LYS A 166 20.22 -0.17 5.99
C LYS A 166 20.77 -1.08 7.08
N SER A 167 20.00 -1.26 8.16
CA SER A 167 20.36 -2.14 9.27
C SER A 167 20.59 -3.58 8.78
N ARG A 168 19.76 -4.09 7.86
CA ARG A 168 19.95 -5.43 7.26
C ARG A 168 21.29 -5.56 6.53
N LEU A 169 21.67 -4.59 5.72
CA LEU A 169 22.95 -4.63 4.99
C LEU A 169 24.13 -4.54 5.95
N ALA A 170 24.08 -3.64 6.92
CA ALA A 170 25.13 -3.49 7.94
C ALA A 170 25.33 -4.78 8.75
N ARG A 171 24.23 -5.42 9.21
CA ARG A 171 24.30 -6.71 9.92
C ARG A 171 24.92 -7.81 9.07
N ARG A 172 24.60 -7.85 7.77
CA ARG A 172 25.15 -8.86 6.85
C ARG A 172 26.64 -8.64 6.61
N LYS A 173 27.09 -7.39 6.44
CA LYS A 173 28.52 -7.03 6.36
C LYS A 173 29.28 -7.51 7.60
N LYS A 174 28.82 -7.12 8.81
CA LYS A 174 29.45 -7.54 10.08
C LYS A 174 29.55 -9.06 10.23
N ALA A 175 28.53 -9.79 9.80
CA ALA A 175 28.54 -11.25 9.85
C ALA A 175 29.57 -11.89 8.88
N VAL A 176 29.95 -11.21 7.80
CA VAL A 176 31.06 -11.66 6.93
C VAL A 176 32.40 -11.39 7.61
N GLU A 177 32.57 -10.19 8.18
CA GLU A 177 33.79 -9.79 8.87
C GLU A 177 34.12 -10.71 10.05
N ILE A 178 33.12 -11.09 10.84
CA ILE A 178 33.27 -12.04 11.95
C ILE A 178 33.64 -13.43 11.43
N HIS A 179 33.04 -13.88 10.34
CA HIS A 179 33.33 -15.21 9.77
C HIS A 179 34.79 -15.33 9.31
N HIS A 180 35.33 -14.27 8.72
CA HIS A 180 36.73 -14.20 8.27
C HIS A 180 37.71 -13.79 9.38
N GLY A 181 37.21 -13.52 10.60
CA GLY A 181 38.04 -13.17 11.75
C GLY A 181 38.61 -11.75 11.76
N TRP A 182 38.18 -10.86 10.85
CA TRP A 182 38.66 -9.47 10.80
C TRP A 182 38.07 -8.56 11.86
N TYR A 183 36.96 -8.98 12.47
CA TYR A 183 36.32 -8.24 13.54
C TYR A 183 35.84 -9.21 14.63
N VAL A 184 36.30 -8.97 15.85
CA VAL A 184 35.80 -9.63 17.05
C VAL A 184 35.01 -8.58 17.85
N PRO A 185 33.72 -8.80 18.15
CA PRO A 185 32.96 -7.90 18.99
C PRO A 185 33.56 -7.81 20.39
N ASP A 186 33.66 -6.60 20.95
CA ASP A 186 34.27 -6.34 22.26
C ASP A 186 33.64 -7.16 23.42
N ALA A 187 32.37 -7.56 23.29
CA ALA A 187 31.70 -8.42 24.29
C ALA A 187 32.38 -9.80 24.44
N VAL A 188 32.90 -10.36 23.35
CA VAL A 188 33.65 -11.64 23.39
C VAL A 188 35.06 -11.41 23.95
N ALA A 189 35.64 -10.23 23.69
CA ALA A 189 36.94 -9.86 24.25
C ALA A 189 36.89 -9.69 25.78
N SER A 190 35.80 -9.11 26.33
CA SER A 190 35.62 -9.01 27.78
C SER A 190 35.37 -10.36 28.45
N GLU A 191 34.61 -11.26 27.82
CA GLU A 191 34.34 -12.61 28.36
C GLU A 191 35.60 -13.50 28.36
N ALA A 192 36.45 -13.39 27.33
CA ALA A 192 37.73 -14.11 27.27
C ALA A 192 38.73 -13.67 28.36
N VAL A 193 38.74 -12.37 28.71
CA VAL A 193 39.60 -11.83 29.78
C VAL A 193 39.10 -12.26 31.17
N THR A 194 37.77 -12.35 31.38
CA THR A 194 37.21 -12.81 32.66
C THR A 194 37.33 -14.31 32.91
N MET A 195 37.52 -15.14 31.89
CA MET A 195 37.76 -16.60 32.06
C MET A 195 39.25 -16.97 32.19
N ALA A 196 40.16 -16.05 31.87
CA ALA A 196 41.61 -16.24 31.99
C ALA A 196 42.19 -15.72 33.32
N ALA A 197 41.36 -15.13 34.18
CA ALA A 197 41.70 -14.68 35.54
C ALA A 197 41.07 -15.62 36.57
#